data_AF-A0A3A5V850-F1
#
_entry.id   AF-A0A3A5V850-F1
#
_cell.length_a   1.000
_cell.length_b   1.000
_cell.length_c   1.000
_cell.angle_alpha   90.00
_cell.angle_beta   90.00
_cell.angle_gamma   90.00
#
_symmetry.space_group_name_H-M   'P 1'
#
loop_
_entity.id
_entity.type
_entity.pdbx_description
1 polymer ?
#
loop_
_entity_poly.entity_id
_entity_poly.type
_entity_poly.pdbx_seq_one_letter_code
_entity_poly.pdbx_strand_id
1 'polypeptide(L)' 'MSASHTPEETKIALHEVVTEMYDKIVKGEPPTMTLPVRTKNNIGFDKSLGVYKYG' A
#
# COMPACT_ATOMS: atom_id res chain seq x y z
N MET A 1 -16.42 -4.64 3.21
CA MET A 1 -15.09 -5.09 2.75
C MET A 1 -14.72 -6.27 3.61
N SER A 2 -14.89 -7.49 3.09
CA SER A 2 -14.42 -8.70 3.78
C SER A 2 -12.89 -8.66 3.80
N ALA A 3 -12.28 -9.01 4.93
CA ALA A 3 -10.86 -9.24 5.00
C ALA A 3 -10.50 -10.27 3.92
N SER A 4 -9.71 -9.85 2.93
CA SER A 4 -9.44 -10.62 1.70
C SER A 4 -8.53 -11.82 1.95
N HIS A 5 -7.94 -11.90 3.14
CA HIS A 5 -6.93 -12.88 3.51
C HIS A 5 -7.29 -13.54 4.84
N THR A 6 -7.01 -14.82 4.93
CA THR A 6 -7.05 -15.52 6.21
C THR A 6 -5.93 -14.99 7.14
N PRO A 7 -6.07 -15.14 8.48
CA PRO A 7 -5.02 -14.72 9.41
C PRO A 7 -3.65 -15.37 9.11
N GLU A 8 -3.64 -16.60 8.61
CA GLU A 8 -2.41 -17.31 8.25
C GLU A 8 -1.76 -16.77 6.99
N GLU A 9 -2.54 -16.48 5.95
CA GLU A 9 -2.03 -15.79 4.74
C GLU A 9 -1.43 -14.43 5.08
N THR A 10 -2.06 -13.70 6.02
CA THR A 10 -1.54 -12.41 6.48
C THR A 10 -0.19 -12.56 7.18
N LYS A 11 -0.02 -13.60 8.02
CA LYS A 11 1.26 -13.87 8.69
C LYS A 11 2.36 -14.21 7.69
N ILE A 12 2.06 -15.03 6.68
CA ILE A 12 3.03 -15.39 5.64
C ILE A 12 3.51 -14.13 4.90
N ALA A 13 2.57 -13.28 4.47
CA ALA A 13 2.91 -12.02 3.80
C ALA A 13 3.78 -11.10 4.68
N LEU A 14 3.53 -11.05 5.99
CA LEU A 14 4.36 -10.26 6.91
C LEU A 14 5.78 -10.81 7.02
N HIS A 15 5.96 -12.13 7.06
CA HIS A 15 7.29 -12.74 7.09
C HIS A 15 8.09 -12.47 5.81
N GLU A 16 7.44 -12.46 4.65
CA GLU A 16 8.06 -12.11 3.36
C GLU A 16 8.58 -10.67 3.37
N VAL A 17 7.76 -9.72 3.84
CA VAL A 17 8.15 -8.30 3.96
C VAL A 17 9.37 -8.13 4.87
N VAL A 18 9.38 -8.79 6.03
CA VAL A 18 10.50 -8.73 6.97
C VAL A 18 11.78 -9.31 6.37
N THR A 19 11.66 -10.40 5.60
CA THR A 19 12.79 -11.03 4.92
C THR A 19 13.40 -10.09 3.87
N GLU A 20 12.56 -9.45 3.05
CA GLU A 20 13.01 -8.45 2.07
C GLU A 20 13.71 -7.26 2.75
N MET A 21 13.18 -6.78 3.87
CA MET A 21 13.81 -5.72 4.65
C MET A 21 15.18 -6.13 5.19
N TYR A 22 15.30 -7.33 5.74
CA TYR A 22 16.57 -7.85 6.26
C TYR A 22 17.61 -7.99 5.16
N ASP A 23 17.25 -8.55 4.00
CA ASP A 23 18.14 -8.71 2.86
C ASP A 23 18.69 -7.37 2.34
N LYS A 24 17.85 -6.32 2.30
CA LYS A 24 18.28 -4.96 1.93
C LYS A 24 19.27 -4.38 2.94
N ILE A 25 18.99 -4.54 4.24
CA ILE A 25 19.90 -4.10 5.31
C ILE A 25 21.26 -4.79 5.20
N VAL A 26 21.29 -6.11 4.98
CA VAL A 26 22.54 -6.88 4.82
C VAL A 26 23.33 -6.44 3.59
N LYS A 27 22.65 -6.09 2.51
CA LYS A 27 23.27 -5.57 1.28
C LYS A 27 23.76 -4.11 1.39
N GLY A 28 23.43 -3.41 2.49
CA GLY A 28 23.74 -1.99 2.67
C GLY A 28 22.82 -1.04 1.89
N GLU A 29 21.72 -1.55 1.34
CA GLU A 29 20.70 -0.76 0.68
C GLU A 29 19.65 -0.30 1.71
N PRO A 30 19.27 0.99 1.73
CA PRO A 30 18.24 1.45 2.65
C PRO A 30 16.91 0.77 2.31
N PRO A 31 16.24 0.11 3.28
CA PRO A 31 14.94 -0.50 3.04
C PRO A 31 13.90 0.59 2.73
N THR A 32 13.24 0.48 1.57
CA THR A 32 12.16 1.40 1.17
C THR A 32 10.81 0.81 1.54
N MET A 33 10.07 1.47 2.43
CA MET A 33 8.68 1.12 2.72
C MET A 33 7.75 1.84 1.74
N THR A 34 7.49 1.23 0.59
CA THR A 34 6.49 1.74 -0.36
C THR A 34 5.11 1.32 0.11
N LEU A 35 4.53 2.11 1.04
CA LEU A 35 3.15 1.93 1.43
C LEU A 35 2.25 2.23 0.22
N PRO A 36 1.24 1.40 -0.09
CA PRO A 36 0.30 1.71 -1.14
C PRO A 36 -0.43 3.00 -0.76
N VAL A 37 -0.16 4.08 -1.49
CA VAL A 37 -0.91 5.32 -1.34
C VAL A 37 -2.32 5.00 -1.82
N ARG A 38 -3.29 4.99 -0.90
CA ARG A 38 -4.70 4.87 -1.29
C ARG A 38 -5.07 6.12 -2.07
N THR A 39 -4.97 6.06 -3.39
CA THR A 39 -5.57 7.07 -4.26
C THR A 39 -7.08 7.00 -4.03
N LYS A 40 -7.69 8.11 -3.59
CA LYS A 40 -9.15 8.21 -3.51
C LYS A 40 -9.69 8.26 -4.94
N ASN A 41 -9.83 7.10 -5.59
CA ASN A 41 -10.33 6.97 -6.95
C ASN A 41 -11.78 7.45 -7.13
N ASN A 42 -12.49 7.73 -6.02
CA ASN A 42 -13.84 8.29 -6.01
C ASN A 42 -13.86 9.82 -5.97
N ILE A 43 -12.72 10.52 -5.93
CA ILE A 43 -12.68 11.99 -5.96
C ILE A 43 -12.12 12.45 -7.31
N GLY A 44 -13.01 12.94 -8.18
CA GLY A 44 -12.65 13.53 -9.47
C GLY A 44 -12.71 15.05 -9.41
N PHE A 45 -11.80 15.74 -10.11
CA PHE A 45 -11.88 17.19 -10.28
C PHE A 45 -12.88 17.54 -11.39
N ASP A 46 -13.96 18.23 -11.04
CA ASP A 46 -14.94 18.73 -12.00
C ASP A 46 -14.44 20.07 -12.55
N LYS A 47 -13.89 20.05 -13.77
CA LYS A 47 -13.36 21.24 -14.45
C LYS A 47 -14.41 22.31 -14.71
N SER A 48 -15.70 21.95 -14.79
CA SER A 48 -16.76 22.91 -15.08
C SER A 48 -17.11 23.76 -13.86
N LEU A 49 -16.98 23.18 -12.66
CA LEU A 49 -17.33 23.83 -11.39
C LEU A 49 -16.09 24.21 -10.56
N GLY A 50 -14.90 23.81 -10.98
CA GLY A 50 -13.63 24.11 -10.31
C GLY A 50 -13.49 23.44 -8.94
N VAL A 51 -14.26 22.38 -8.68
CA VAL A 51 -14.31 21.70 -7.38
C VAL A 51 -14.04 20.20 -7.51
N TYR A 52 -13.44 19.63 -6.47
CA TYR A 52 -13.34 18.17 -6.32
C TYR A 52 -14.68 17.61 -5.87
N LYS A 53 -15.19 16.63 -6.63
CA LYS A 53 -16.46 15.96 -6.32
C LYS A 53 -16.24 14.50 -6.04
N TYR A 54 -17.07 13.98 -5.15
CA TYR A 54 -17.28 12.55 -5.05
C TYR A 54 -18.06 12.09 -6.28
N GLY A 55 -17.58 11.02 -6.93
CA GLY A 55 -18.37 10.22 -7.85
C GLY A 55 -19.32 9.31 -7.09
#